data_AF-A0A561WDJ6-F1
#
_entry.id   AF-A0A561WDJ6-F1
#
_cell.length_a   1.000
_cell.length_b   1.000
_cell.length_c   1.000
_cell.angle_alpha   90.00
_cell.angle_beta   90.00
_cell.angle_gamma   90.00
#
_symmetry.space_group_name_H-M   'P 1'
#
loop_
_entity.id
_entity.type
_entity.pdbx_description
1 polymer ?
#
loop_
_entity_poly.entity_id
_entity_poly.type
_entity_poly.pdbx_seq_one_letter_code
_entity_poly.pdbx_strand_id
1 'polypeptide(L)'
;MGVPVRLAEPAALAVLRPGARVDLLVVPAGRAPVEAGLVASGALVLDVVGGDAADGSSALYLALRPDQAQRAVGQPEGSRFAVVVRG
;
A
#
# COMPACT_ATOMS: atom_id res chain seq x y z
N MET A 1 -10.75 4.21 -8.72
CA MET A 1 -9.44 4.68 -9.24
C MET A 1 -8.39 3.68 -8.77
N GLY A 2 -7.50 3.22 -9.65
CA GLY A 2 -6.35 2.40 -9.25
C GLY A 2 -5.22 3.32 -8.80
N VAL A 3 -4.86 3.27 -7.52
CA VAL A 3 -3.79 4.12 -6.96
C VAL A 3 -2.54 3.27 -6.78
N PRO A 4 -1.40 3.64 -7.38
CA PRO A 4 -0.14 2.93 -7.16
C PRO A 4 0.40 3.28 -5.77
N VAL A 5 0.70 2.25 -4.98
CA VAL A 5 1.27 2.39 -3.64
C VAL A 5 2.62 1.66 -3.61
N ARG A 6 3.67 2.39 -3.22
CA ARG A 6 4.99 1.79 -2.95
C ARG A 6 5.02 1.26 -1.52
N LEU A 7 5.43 0.00 -1.38
CA LEU A 7 5.58 -0.63 -0.07
C LEU A 7 6.99 -0.41 0.47
N ALA A 8 7.11 -0.38 1.79
CA ALA A 8 8.41 -0.28 2.47
C ALA A 8 9.23 -1.57 2.41
N GLU A 9 8.57 -2.74 2.29
CA GLU A 9 9.21 -4.05 2.36
C GLU A 9 8.84 -4.91 1.12
N PRO A 10 9.80 -5.25 0.25
CA PRO A 10 9.53 -6.03 -0.98
C PRO A 10 8.99 -7.45 -0.70
N ALA A 11 9.42 -8.09 0.39
CA ALA A 11 8.98 -9.45 0.74
C ALA A 11 7.47 -9.54 1.04
N ALA A 12 6.84 -8.45 1.47
CA ALA A 12 5.40 -8.39 1.71
C ALA A 12 4.57 -8.55 0.41
N LEU A 13 5.18 -8.36 -0.77
CA LEU A 13 4.50 -8.55 -2.05
C LEU A 13 4.35 -10.02 -2.43
N ALA A 14 5.25 -10.89 -1.95
CA ALA A 14 5.22 -12.30 -2.29
C ALA A 14 3.91 -12.99 -1.86
N VAL A 15 3.29 -12.47 -0.78
CA VAL A 15 2.02 -12.96 -0.23
C VAL A 15 0.79 -12.26 -0.83
N LEU A 16 0.97 -11.14 -1.53
CA LEU A 16 -0.14 -10.42 -2.15
C LEU A 16 -0.48 -11.04 -3.50
N ARG A 17 -1.78 -11.08 -3.79
CA ARG A 17 -2.34 -11.56 -5.04
C ARG A 17 -3.43 -10.59 -5.49
N PRO A 18 -3.56 -10.32 -6.80
CA PRO A 18 -4.76 -9.69 -7.33
C PRO A 18 -6.02 -10.41 -6.85
N GLY A 19 -7.04 -9.65 -6.44
CA GLY A 19 -8.26 -10.18 -5.83
C GLY A 19 -8.25 -10.25 -4.30
N ALA A 20 -7.08 -10.17 -3.65
CA ALA A 20 -6.99 -10.11 -2.19
C ALA A 20 -7.54 -8.80 -1.63
N ARG A 21 -7.98 -8.81 -0.37
CA ARG A 21 -8.36 -7.60 0.37
C ARG A 21 -7.32 -7.24 1.42
N VAL A 22 -6.98 -5.96 1.48
CA VAL A 22 -5.98 -5.45 2.42
C VAL A 22 -6.46 -4.20 3.14
N ASP A 23 -5.98 -3.99 4.36
CA ASP A 23 -5.99 -2.67 4.97
C ASP A 23 -4.72 -1.93 4.55
N LEU A 24 -4.87 -0.69 4.08
CA LEU A 24 -3.78 0.20 3.73
C LEU A 24 -3.49 1.14 4.90
N LEU A 25 -2.24 1.13 5.35
CA LEU A 25 -1.73 1.96 6.44
C LEU A 25 -0.68 2.92 5.91
N VAL A 26 -0.58 4.10 6.53
CA VAL A 26 0.51 5.05 6.30
C VAL A 26 1.36 5.16 7.57
N VAL A 27 2.67 5.09 7.40
CA VAL A 27 3.67 5.41 8.42
C VAL A 27 4.27 6.76 8.05
N PRO A 28 4.00 7.83 8.82
CA PRO A 28 4.56 9.14 8.54
C PRO A 28 6.10 9.13 8.52
N ALA A 29 6.69 10.06 7.78
CA ALA A 29 8.14 10.21 7.72
C ALA A 29 8.75 10.36 9.12
N GLY A 30 9.83 9.64 9.40
CA GLY A 30 10.53 9.68 10.69
C GLY A 30 9.78 9.02 11.86
N ARG A 31 8.61 8.42 11.64
CA ARG A 31 7.85 7.70 12.69
C ARG A 31 8.06 6.20 12.63
N ALA A 32 7.85 5.55 13.78
CA ALA A 32 7.91 4.12 13.93
C ALA A 32 6.66 3.44 13.32
N PRO A 33 6.76 2.19 12.82
CA PRO A 33 5.62 1.48 12.23
C PRO A 33 4.41 1.29 13.16
N VAL A 34 4.61 1.30 14.48
CA VAL A 34 3.52 1.22 15.47
C VAL A 34 2.59 2.44 15.44
N GLU A 35 3.06 3.56 14.90
CA GLU A 35 2.28 4.79 14.73
C GLU A 35 1.54 4.85 13.39
N ALA A 36 1.38 3.70 12.71
CA ALA A 36 0.74 3.66 11.41
C ALA A 36 -0.74 4.04 11.49
N GLY A 37 -1.16 4.98 10.64
CA GLY A 37 -2.55 5.41 10.51
C GLY A 37 -3.30 4.65 9.41
N LEU A 38 -4.57 4.31 9.64
CA LEU A 38 -5.40 3.63 8.65
C LEU A 38 -5.85 4.58 7.53
N VAL A 39 -5.46 4.27 6.29
CA VAL A 39 -5.86 5.01 5.08
C VAL A 39 -7.09 4.37 4.45
N ALA A 40 -7.05 3.06 4.23
CA ALA A 40 -8.19 2.34 3.67
C ALA A 40 -8.36 1.01 4.37
N SER A 41 -9.61 0.60 4.57
CA SER A 41 -9.89 -0.73 5.08
C SER A 41 -10.51 -1.60 3.99
N GLY A 42 -10.04 -2.84 3.86
CA GLY A 42 -10.55 -3.83 2.92
C GLY A 42 -10.44 -3.43 1.44
N ALA A 43 -9.42 -2.66 1.07
CA ALA A 43 -9.14 -2.29 -0.31
C ALA A 43 -8.82 -3.53 -1.14
N LEU A 44 -9.42 -3.63 -2.34
CA LEU A 44 -9.15 -4.72 -3.27
C LEU A 44 -7.80 -4.49 -3.96
N VAL A 45 -6.95 -5.51 -3.97
CA VAL A 45 -5.75 -5.53 -4.79
C VAL A 45 -6.15 -5.78 -6.24
N LEU A 46 -5.90 -4.79 -7.10
CA LEU A 46 -6.17 -4.88 -8.53
C LEU A 46 -5.00 -5.51 -9.28
N ASP A 47 -3.78 -5.10 -8.92
CA ASP A 47 -2.56 -5.58 -9.56
C ASP A 47 -1.34 -5.41 -8.63
N VAL A 48 -0.31 -6.22 -8.86
CA VAL A 48 0.96 -6.20 -8.13
C VAL A 48 2.07 -6.11 -9.17
N VAL A 49 2.70 -4.95 -9.29
CA VAL A 49 3.77 -4.69 -10.26
C VAL A 49 5.13 -4.77 -9.57
N GLY A 50 6.09 -5.41 -10.23
CA GLY A 50 7.47 -5.49 -9.77
C GLY A 50 7.74 -6.59 -8.73
N GLY A 51 6.89 -7.63 -8.66
CA GLY A 51 7.18 -8.83 -7.85
C GLY A 51 8.48 -9.54 -8.22
N ASP A 52 8.94 -9.36 -9.47
CA ASP A 52 10.21 -9.91 -10.01
C ASP A 52 11.22 -8.81 -10.40
N ALA A 53 10.97 -7.55 -10.06
CA ALA A 53 11.83 -6.44 -10.50
C ALA A 53 13.08 -6.34 -9.60
N ALA A 54 14.26 -6.59 -10.20
CA ALA A 54 15.56 -6.58 -9.52
C ALA A 54 15.97 -5.19 -8.99
N ASP A 55 15.29 -4.13 -9.39
CA ASP A 55 15.52 -2.75 -8.95
C ASP A 55 14.80 -2.40 -7.64
N GLY A 56 14.04 -3.33 -7.06
CA GLY A 56 13.25 -3.13 -5.85
C GLY A 56 12.08 -2.14 -6.01
N SER A 57 11.82 -1.66 -7.24
CA SER A 57 10.74 -0.72 -7.53
C SER A 57 9.44 -1.48 -7.75
N SER A 58 8.82 -1.85 -6.65
CA SER A 58 7.54 -2.56 -6.64
C SER A 58 6.37 -1.64 -6.26
N ALA A 59 5.20 -1.91 -6.83
CA ALA A 59 4.00 -1.12 -6.64
C ALA A 59 2.74 -1.99 -6.57
N LEU A 60 1.82 -1.60 -5.69
CA LEU A 60 0.52 -2.24 -5.53
C LEU A 60 -0.57 -1.32 -6.10
N TYR A 61 -1.45 -1.83 -6.94
CA TYR A 61 -2.64 -1.11 -7.39
C TYR A 61 -3.84 -1.50 -6.53
N LEU A 62 -4.44 -0.49 -5.89
CA LEU A 62 -5.58 -0.68 -4.99
C LEU A 62 -6.84 -0.02 -5.54
N ALA A 63 -7.97 -0.71 -5.39
CA ALA A 63 -9.30 -0.13 -5.60
C ALA A 63 -9.69 0.70 -4.38
N LEU A 64 -9.46 2.00 -4.46
CA LEU A 64 -9.80 2.96 -3.40
C LEU A 64 -11.05 3.77 -3.75
N ARG A 65 -11.83 4.12 -2.71
CA ARG A 65 -12.86 5.16 -2.79
C ARG A 65 -12.20 6.53 -2.97
N PRO A 66 -12.91 7.53 -3.53
CA PRO A 66 -12.32 8.86 -3.78
C PRO A 66 -11.68 9.50 -2.55
N ASP A 67 -12.32 9.42 -1.38
CA ASP A 67 -11.82 9.96 -0.12
C ASP A 67 -10.54 9.23 0.37
N GLN A 68 -10.45 7.93 0.14
CA GLN A 68 -9.27 7.11 0.48
C GLN A 68 -8.13 7.41 -0.47
N ALA A 69 -8.42 7.56 -1.76
CA ALA A 69 -7.43 7.91 -2.77
C ALA A 69 -6.81 9.28 -2.47
N GLN A 70 -7.63 10.29 -2.15
CA GLN A 70 -7.17 11.62 -1.75
C GLN A 70 -6.26 11.56 -0.51
N ARG A 71 -6.62 10.76 0.50
CA ARG A 71 -5.77 10.56 1.68
C ARG A 71 -4.46 9.84 1.36
N ALA A 72 -4.46 8.88 0.43
CA ALA A 72 -3.26 8.17 0.02
C ALA A 72 -2.28 9.10 -0.75
N VAL A 73 -2.78 9.89 -1.70
CA VAL A 73 -1.92 10.78 -2.52
C VAL A 73 -1.51 12.06 -1.79
N GLY A 74 -2.28 12.50 -0.80
CA GLY A 74 -2.00 13.71 -0.02
C GLY A 74 -1.01 13.51 1.12
N GLN A 75 -0.30 12.37 1.19
CA GLN A 75 0.66 12.12 2.25
C GLN A 75 1.92 12.98 2.08
N PRO A 76 2.51 13.48 3.18
CA PRO A 76 3.78 14.19 3.13
C PRO A 76 4.87 13.36 2.47
N GLU A 77 5.82 14.02 1.82
CA GLU A 77 7.00 13.38 1.26
C GLU A 77 7.77 12.57 2.33
N GLY A 78 8.28 11.40 1.95
CA GLY A 78 8.93 10.46 2.87
C GLY A 78 7.98 9.60 3.71
N SER A 79 6.66 9.77 3.57
CA SER A 79 5.69 8.82 4.14
C SER A 79 5.80 7.47 3.45
N ARG A 80 5.66 6.40 4.24
CA ARG A 80 5.74 5.02 3.76
C ARG A 80 4.39 4.35 3.90
N PHE A 81 4.08 3.42 3.02
CA PHE A 81 2.85 2.63 3.12
C PHE A 81 3.14 1.20 3.54
N ALA A 82 2.23 0.68 4.35
CA ALA A 82 2.18 -0.71 4.77
C ALA A 82 0.79 -1.28 4.44
N VAL A 83 0.72 -2.59 4.26
CA VAL A 83 -0.54 -3.28 4.03
C VAL A 83 -0.70 -4.44 4.99
N VAL A 84 -1.93 -4.67 5.46
CA VAL A 84 -2.30 -5.83 6.27
C VAL A 84 -3.25 -6.69 5.44
N VAL A 85 -2.87 -7.94 5.20
CA VAL A 85 -3.69 -8.89 4.45
C VAL A 85 -4.85 -9.37 5.33
N ARG A 86 -6.07 -9.27 4.80
CA ARG A 86 -7.25 -9.87 5.41
C ARG A 86 -7.45 -11.24 4.78
N GLY A 87 -7.28 -12.30 5.58
CA GLY A 87 -7.66 -13.67 5.23
C GLY A 87 -9.16 -13.85 5.14
#